data_AF-A0A5M3WWB7-F1
#
_entry.id   AF-A0A5M3WWB7-F1
#
_cell.length_a   1.000
_cell.length_b   1.000
_cell.length_c   1.000
_cell.angle_alpha   90.00
_cell.angle_beta   90.00
_cell.angle_gamma   90.00
#
_symmetry.space_group_name_H-M   'P 1'
#
loop_
_entity.id
_entity.type
_entity.pdbx_description
1 polymer ?
#
loop_
_entity_poly.entity_id
_entity_poly.type
_entity_poly.pdbx_seq_one_letter_code
_entity_poly.pdbx_strand_id
1 'polypeptide(L)'
;MTVVGRQVFAQEIASPGGELDWRRGDWDALIYSPIDIQPDRGSLPDRRRLHGYLDRFSLAFGCFDFALEATGDSADPYRWIFIE
;
A
#
# COMPACT_ATOMS: atom_id res chain seq x y z
N MET A 1 -2.00 -3.65 0.66
CA MET A 1 -3.19 -2.76 0.53
C MET A 1 -4.42 -3.60 0.28
N THR A 2 -5.54 -3.33 0.95
CA THR A 2 -6.77 -4.12 0.81
C THR A 2 -7.91 -3.25 0.31
N VAL A 3 -8.66 -3.74 -0.67
CA VAL A 3 -9.84 -3.07 -1.21
C VAL A 3 -11.06 -3.96 -1.03
N VAL A 4 -12.09 -3.43 -0.37
CA VAL A 4 -13.37 -4.10 -0.16
C VAL A 4 -14.47 -3.21 -0.75
N GLY A 5 -15.08 -3.67 -1.85
CA GLY A 5 -15.97 -2.83 -2.65
C GLY A 5 -15.28 -1.55 -3.14
N ARG A 6 -15.58 -0.40 -2.51
CA ARG A 6 -15.01 0.92 -2.85
C ARG A 6 -14.16 1.54 -1.72
N GLN A 7 -13.96 0.77 -0.65
CA GLN A 7 -13.15 1.18 0.50
C GLN A 7 -11.73 0.64 0.32
N VAL A 8 -10.74 1.50 0.58
CA VAL A 8 -9.32 1.18 0.48
C VAL A 8 -8.70 1.29 1.86
N PHE A 9 -7.97 0.26 2.26
CA PHE A 9 -7.27 0.15 3.52
C PHE A 9 -5.79 -0.09 3.23
N ALA A 10 -4.91 0.71 3.81
CA ALA A 10 -3.47 0.58 3.63
C ALA A 10 -2.77 0.40 4.97
N GLN A 11 -1.80 -0.50 4.96
CA GLN A 11 -0.91 -0.79 6.07
C GLN A 11 0.50 -0.79 5.49
N GLU A 12 1.40 -0.05 6.12
CA GLU A 12 2.83 -0.16 5.91
C GLU A 12 3.36 -1.33 6.71
N ILE A 13 4.31 -2.05 6.13
CA ILE A 13 5.11 -3.06 6.83
C ILE A 13 6.55 -2.52 6.81
N ALA A 14 7.14 -2.38 7.98
CA ALA A 14 8.51 -1.95 8.14
C ALA A 14 9.28 -2.94 9.02
N SER A 15 10.61 -2.93 8.92
CA SER A 15 11.50 -3.59 9.87
C SER A 15 12.24 -2.55 10.72
N PRO A 16 12.63 -2.86 11.97
CA PRO A 16 13.36 -1.92 12.82
C PRO A 16 14.67 -1.42 12.22
N GLY A 17 15.31 -2.24 11.37
CA GLY A 17 16.57 -1.90 10.69
C GLY A 17 16.39 -1.18 9.35
N GLY A 18 15.16 -0.92 8.91
CA GLY A 18 14.84 -0.33 7.61
C GLY A 18 14.97 -1.29 6.41
N GLU A 19 15.79 -2.34 6.53
CA GLU A 19 15.86 -3.42 5.54
C GLU A 19 14.69 -4.39 5.71
N LEU A 20 13.70 -4.32 4.83
CA LEU A 20 12.56 -5.22 4.84
C LEU A 20 12.84 -6.44 3.93
N ASP A 21 13.29 -7.54 4.52
CA ASP A 21 13.22 -8.88 3.89
C ASP A 21 12.11 -9.68 4.57
N TRP A 22 10.86 -9.48 4.15
CA TRP A 22 9.74 -10.22 4.73
C TRP A 22 9.78 -11.72 4.42
N ARG A 23 10.61 -12.19 3.49
CA ARG A 23 10.70 -13.62 3.17
C ARG A 23 11.63 -14.37 4.11
N ARG A 24 12.63 -13.69 4.68
CA ARG A 24 13.67 -14.31 5.53
C ARG A 24 13.78 -13.68 6.93
N GLY A 25 13.12 -12.55 7.15
CA GLY A 25 13.10 -11.84 8.42
C GLY A 25 12.23 -12.51 9.48
N ASP A 26 12.41 -12.05 10.72
CA ASP A 26 11.56 -12.42 11.83
C ASP A 26 10.22 -11.67 11.72
N TRP A 27 9.14 -12.42 11.47
CA TRP A 27 7.79 -11.87 11.31
C TRP A 27 7.29 -11.19 12.58
N ASP A 28 7.72 -11.67 13.76
CA ASP A 28 7.31 -11.11 15.04
C ASP A 28 7.99 -9.76 15.32
N ALA A 29 9.07 -9.45 14.61
CA ALA A 29 9.79 -8.19 14.71
C ALA A 29 9.27 -7.11 13.73
N LEU A 30 8.32 -7.44 12.85
CA LEU A 30 7.78 -6.50 11.87
C LEU A 30 6.88 -5.45 12.54
N ILE A 31 6.99 -4.22 12.04
CA ILE A 31 6.19 -3.08 12.48
C ILE A 31 5.09 -2.86 11.44
N TYR A 32 3.85 -2.75 11.91
CA TYR A 32 2.68 -2.50 11.07
C TYR A 32 2.05 -1.18 11.47
N SER A 33 1.93 -0.26 10.51
CA SER A 33 1.32 1.06 10.73
C SER A 33 0.28 1.40 9.66
N PRO A 34 -0.88 1.94 10.04
CA PRO A 34 -1.88 2.37 9.07
C PRO A 34 -1.35 3.56 8.27
N ILE A 35 -1.58 3.54 6.95
CA ILE A 35 -1.36 4.71 6.09
C ILE A 35 -2.73 5.35 5.83
N ASP A 36 -2.84 6.65 6.13
CA ASP A 36 -4.03 7.43 5.78
C ASP A 36 -4.08 7.70 4.28
N ILE A 37 -5.12 7.20 3.62
CA ILE A 37 -5.32 7.28 2.18
C ILE A 37 -6.21 8.49 1.88
N GLN A 38 -5.59 9.66 1.74
CA GLN A 38 -6.31 10.90 1.48
C GLN A 38 -6.82 10.95 0.03
N PRO A 39 -8.13 11.14 -0.23
CA PRO A 39 -8.69 11.06 -1.58
C PRO A 39 -8.13 12.09 -2.59
N ASP A 40 -7.55 13.17 -2.09
CA ASP A 40 -7.21 14.39 -2.82
C ASP A 40 -5.75 14.83 -2.66
N ARG A 41 -4.90 14.04 -1.98
CA ARG A 41 -3.49 14.38 -1.75
C ARG A 41 -2.54 13.22 -2.06
N GLY A 42 -1.47 13.54 -2.80
CA GLY A 42 -0.31 12.67 -3.04
C GLY A 42 -0.48 11.58 -4.09
N SER A 43 0.62 10.90 -4.41
CA SER A 43 0.79 9.83 -5.39
C SER A 43 0.26 8.47 -4.94
N LEU A 44 -0.85 8.47 -4.19
CA LEU A 44 -1.56 7.24 -3.88
C LEU A 44 -1.79 6.43 -5.16
N PRO A 45 -1.69 5.09 -5.12
CA PRO A 45 -2.14 4.29 -6.24
C PRO A 45 -3.58 4.68 -6.52
N ASP A 46 -3.80 5.24 -7.71
CA ASP A 46 -5.06 5.85 -8.11
C ASP A 46 -6.20 4.89 -7.75
N ARG A 47 -7.03 5.27 -6.77
CA ARG A 47 -8.14 4.45 -6.28
C ARG A 47 -9.02 3.98 -7.43
N ARG A 48 -9.11 4.76 -8.51
CA ARG A 48 -9.83 4.39 -9.74
C ARG A 48 -9.22 3.19 -10.44
N ARG A 49 -7.90 3.03 -10.42
CA ARG A 49 -7.21 1.85 -10.97
C ARG A 49 -7.49 0.61 -10.13
N LEU A 50 -7.43 0.71 -8.80
CA LEU A 50 -7.76 -0.40 -7.91
C LEU A 50 -9.22 -0.84 -8.06
N HIS A 51 -10.13 0.11 -8.05
CA HIS A 51 -11.55 -0.13 -8.31
C HIS A 51 -11.79 -0.70 -9.72
N GLY A 52 -11.11 -0.14 -10.72
CA GLY A 52 -11.21 -0.61 -12.11
C GLY A 52 -10.69 -2.03 -12.30
N TYR A 53 -9.66 -2.43 -11.54
CA TYR A 53 -9.18 -3.80 -11.50
C TYR A 53 -10.28 -4.74 -10.97
N LEU A 54 -10.89 -4.40 -9.83
CA LEU A 54 -11.99 -5.20 -9.27
C LEU A 54 -13.18 -5.28 -10.24
N ASP A 55 -13.58 -4.15 -10.83
CA ASP A 55 -14.69 -4.07 -11.79
C ASP A 55 -14.39 -4.94 -13.03
N ARG A 56 -13.15 -4.90 -13.55
CA ARG A 56 -12.73 -5.67 -14.73
C ARG A 56 -12.78 -7.18 -14.49
N PHE A 57 -12.38 -7.63 -13.31
CA PHE A 57 -12.34 -9.05 -12.96
C PHE A 57 -13.58 -9.52 -12.19
N SER A 58 -14.58 -8.65 -12.03
CA SER A 58 -15.81 -8.94 -11.26
C SER A 58 -15.52 -9.42 -9.83
N LEU A 59 -14.54 -8.79 -9.18
CA LEU A 59 -14.11 -9.14 -7.83
C LEU A 59 -14.82 -8.26 -6.78
N ALA A 60 -15.23 -8.88 -5.67
CA ALA A 60 -15.78 -8.14 -4.53
C ALA A 60 -14.69 -7.53 -3.62
N PHE A 61 -13.48 -8.10 -3.65
CA PHE A 61 -12.34 -7.65 -2.87
C PHE A 61 -11.03 -7.94 -3.60
N GLY A 62 -9.95 -7.24 -3.21
CA GLY A 62 -8.59 -7.53 -3.66
C GLY A 62 -7.53 -7.08 -2.66
N CYS A 63 -6.42 -7.81 -2.63
CA CYS A 63 -5.22 -7.46 -1.89
C CYS A 63 -4.13 -7.14 -2.90
N PHE A 64 -3.51 -5.97 -2.75
CA PHE A 64 -2.50 -5.44 -3.66
C PHE A 64 -1.27 -5.02 -2.88
N ASP A 65 -0.10 -5.39 -3.35
CA ASP A 65 1.16 -5.11 -2.69
C ASP A 65 1.95 -4.02 -3.43
N PHE A 66 2.48 -3.09 -2.64
CA PHE A 66 3.27 -1.98 -3.12
C PHE A 66 4.54 -1.86 -2.29
N ALA A 67 5.67 -1.60 -2.94
CA ALA A 67 6.85 -1.05 -2.28
C ALA A 67 6.70 0.47 -2.14
N LEU A 68 7.18 0.99 -1.02
CA LEU A 68 7.24 2.42 -0.72
C LEU A 68 8.68 2.90 -0.84
N GLU A 69 8.89 3.92 -1.66
CA GLU A 69 10.16 4.64 -1.75
C GLU A 69 9.94 6.06 -1.20
N ALA A 70 10.70 6.44 -0.18
CA ALA A 70 10.61 7.79 0.39
C ALA A 70 11.06 8.83 -0.65
N THR A 71 10.23 9.85 -0.88
CA THR A 71 10.52 10.92 -1.86
C THR A 71 11.23 12.12 -1.23
N GLY A 72 11.07 12.29 0.09
CA GLY A 72 11.48 13.50 0.81
C GLY A 72 10.50 14.67 0.71
N ASP A 73 9.38 14.53 0.00
CA ASP A 73 8.34 15.57 -0.10
C ASP A 73 7.28 15.38 1.00
N SER A 74 7.14 16.35 1.89
CA SER A 74 6.11 16.33 2.94
C SER A 74 4.66 16.25 2.42
N ALA A 75 4.38 16.73 1.20
CA ALA A 75 3.05 16.68 0.60
C ALA A 75 2.77 15.34 -0.10
N ASP A 76 3.82 14.61 -0.48
CA ASP A 76 3.73 13.33 -1.16
C ASP A 76 4.91 12.43 -0.73
N PRO A 77 4.89 11.91 0.51
CA PRO A 77 6.07 11.37 1.17
C PRO A 77 6.60 10.08 0.55
N TYR A 78 5.77 9.39 -0.24
CA TYR A 78 6.09 8.07 -0.78
C TYR A 78 5.78 7.99 -2.25
N ARG A 79 6.71 7.43 -3.01
CA ARG A 79 6.44 6.90 -4.33
C ARG A 79 6.03 5.44 -4.20
N TRP A 80 4.91 5.10 -4.82
CA TRP A 80 4.32 3.76 -4.76
C TRP A 80 4.73 2.94 -5.98
N ILE A 81 5.28 1.75 -5.74
CA ILE A 81 5.71 0.82 -6.79
C ILE A 81 4.88 -0.45 -6.67
N PHE A 82 4.06 -0.73 -7.67
CA PHE A 82 3.21 -1.92 -7.71
C PHE A 82 4.05 -3.21 -7.81
N ILE A 83 3.71 -4.21 -7.01
CA ILE A 83 4.35 -5.53 -7.00
C ILE A 83 3.37 -6.61 -7.47
N GLU A 84 2.17 -6.67 -6.86
CA GLU A 84 1.15 -7.69 -7.10
C GLU A 84 -0.28 -7.18 -6.83
#